data_AF-A0A1Y2IA28-F1
#
_entry.id   AF-A0A1Y2IA28-F1
#
_cell.length_a   1.000
_cell.length_b   1.000
_cell.length_c   1.000
_cell.angle_alpha   90.00
_cell.angle_beta   90.00
_cell.angle_gamma   90.00
#
_symmetry.space_group_name_H-M   'P 1'
#
loop_
_entity.id
_entity.type
_entity.pdbx_description
1 polymer ?
#
loop_
_entity_poly.entity_id
_entity_poly.type
_entity_poly.pdbx_seq_one_letter_code
_entity_poly.pdbx_strand_id
1 'polypeptide(L)'
;MPPKHFLTSNFRVAFEEYFNPDQQRSAVDTLRNHIVEVRDGSEEQRRELGVLKPQDKTPEQIEQRVAAYLDKCYWQLSQFYRYSVPCRIDEAEPYLREVIRYAKLKGGKRDVAPELYLAVAIHKTAEKEQEAVALFTEAFSSLDTDVAPALGPRSDLWARAHWARLLRRVDRLQDAEAQEQVIVDWIVEHPLLLPPSKLKALVSDEVDSGVLNNILDHPQVVEAIQSAKEKRSGAVNA
;
A
#
# COMPACT_ATOMS: atom_id res chain seq x y z
N MET A 1 -11.34 -26.70 -5.99
CA MET A 1 -12.09 -25.60 -5.35
C MET A 1 -11.61 -24.28 -5.91
N PRO A 2 -12.51 -23.32 -6.21
CA PRO A 2 -12.11 -21.97 -6.58
C PRO A 2 -11.35 -21.29 -5.41
N PRO A 3 -10.43 -20.34 -5.68
CA PRO A 3 -9.77 -19.59 -4.62
C PRO A 3 -10.82 -18.90 -3.74
N LYS A 4 -10.63 -18.90 -2.42
CA LYS A 4 -11.47 -18.11 -1.51
C LYS A 4 -11.51 -16.67 -2.02
N HIS A 5 -12.73 -16.15 -2.25
CA HIS A 5 -12.98 -14.96 -3.07
C HIS A 5 -12.12 -13.73 -2.69
N PHE A 6 -11.76 -13.60 -1.40
CA PHE A 6 -10.97 -12.48 -0.88
C PHE A 6 -9.51 -12.42 -1.35
N LEU A 7 -8.93 -13.51 -1.88
CA LEU A 7 -7.56 -13.50 -2.44
C LEU A 7 -7.50 -13.11 -3.93
N THR A 8 -8.63 -12.66 -4.49
CA THR A 8 -8.71 -12.28 -5.90
C THR A 8 -8.59 -10.78 -6.10
N SER A 9 -7.98 -10.35 -7.21
CA SER A 9 -7.89 -8.95 -7.57
C SER A 9 -9.26 -8.26 -7.65
N ASN A 10 -10.29 -8.99 -8.09
CA ASN A 10 -11.66 -8.46 -8.17
C ASN A 10 -12.22 -8.14 -6.79
N PHE A 11 -11.98 -8.99 -5.79
CA PHE A 11 -12.42 -8.72 -4.43
C PHE A 11 -11.67 -7.54 -3.82
N ARG A 12 -10.36 -7.40 -4.09
CA ARG A 12 -9.61 -6.21 -3.66
C ARG A 12 -10.19 -4.92 -4.25
N VAL A 13 -10.51 -4.93 -5.54
CA VAL A 13 -11.16 -3.77 -6.19
C VAL A 13 -12.54 -3.52 -5.58
N ALA A 14 -13.32 -4.57 -5.30
CA ALA A 14 -14.60 -4.45 -4.59
C ALA A 14 -14.43 -3.80 -3.21
N PHE A 15 -13.43 -4.24 -2.45
CA PHE A 15 -13.09 -3.73 -1.13
C PHE A 15 -12.69 -2.25 -1.16
N GLU A 16 -11.87 -1.84 -2.13
CA GLU A 16 -11.36 -0.46 -2.26
C GLU A 16 -12.45 0.51 -2.74
N GLU A 17 -13.24 0.13 -3.75
CA GLU A 17 -14.09 1.09 -4.48
C GLU A 17 -15.58 1.01 -4.10
N TYR A 18 -16.05 -0.08 -3.47
CA TYR A 18 -17.48 -0.33 -3.27
C TYR A 18 -17.89 -0.68 -1.83
N PHE A 19 -16.97 -1.15 -1.00
CA PHE A 19 -17.32 -1.52 0.38
C PHE A 19 -17.40 -0.27 1.26
N ASN A 20 -18.42 -0.21 2.11
CA ASN A 20 -18.49 0.76 3.19
C ASN A 20 -17.58 0.33 4.37
N PRO A 21 -17.32 1.20 5.37
CA PRO A 21 -16.42 0.87 6.48
C PRO A 21 -16.79 -0.40 7.27
N ASP A 22 -18.07 -0.71 7.45
CA ASP A 22 -18.50 -1.93 8.15
C ASP A 22 -18.19 -3.19 7.33
N GLN A 23 -18.43 -3.14 6.02
CA GLN A 23 -18.08 -4.22 5.10
C GLN A 23 -16.57 -4.42 5.03
N GLN A 24 -15.79 -3.34 5.03
CA GLN A 24 -14.32 -3.40 5.08
C GLN A 24 -13.83 -4.07 6.37
N ARG A 25 -14.37 -3.67 7.53
CA ARG A 25 -14.07 -4.32 8.82
C ARG A 25 -14.38 -5.82 8.80
N SER A 26 -15.57 -6.19 8.34
CA SER A 26 -15.97 -7.59 8.23
C SER A 26 -15.05 -8.40 7.31
N ALA A 27 -14.62 -7.84 6.19
CA ALA A 27 -13.68 -8.50 5.27
C ALA A 27 -12.27 -8.66 5.88
N VAL A 28 -11.80 -7.65 6.62
CA VAL A 28 -10.54 -7.73 7.39
C VAL A 28 -10.62 -8.85 8.43
N ASP A 29 -11.67 -8.88 9.24
CA ASP A 29 -11.84 -9.90 10.29
C ASP A 29 -11.96 -11.30 9.71
N THR A 30 -12.69 -11.44 8.59
CA THR A 30 -12.80 -12.71 7.86
C THR A 30 -11.44 -13.22 7.40
N LEU A 31 -10.60 -12.35 6.81
CA LEU A 31 -9.27 -12.73 6.36
C LEU A 31 -8.33 -13.03 7.53
N ARG A 32 -8.41 -12.28 8.63
CA ARG A 32 -7.63 -12.54 9.86
C ARG A 32 -7.97 -13.90 10.45
N ASN A 33 -9.26 -14.23 10.57
CA ASN A 33 -9.69 -15.52 11.09
C ASN A 33 -9.24 -16.66 10.17
N HIS A 34 -9.34 -16.49 8.85
CA HIS A 34 -8.84 -17.47 7.89
C HIS A 34 -7.33 -17.68 8.00
N ILE A 35 -6.55 -16.61 8.20
CA ILE A 35 -5.11 -16.71 8.45
C ILE A 35 -4.82 -17.58 9.68
N VAL A 36 -5.56 -17.37 10.78
CA VAL A 36 -5.41 -18.17 12.01
C VAL A 36 -5.74 -19.64 11.75
N GLU A 37 -6.85 -19.92 11.05
CA GLU A 37 -7.22 -21.29 10.68
C GLU A 37 -6.13 -21.99 9.85
N VAL A 38 -5.53 -21.30 8.89
CA VAL A 38 -4.46 -21.88 8.05
C VAL A 38 -3.17 -22.06 8.84
N ARG A 39 -2.78 -21.07 9.65
CA ARG A 39 -1.53 -21.09 10.42
C ARG A 39 -1.57 -22.15 11.51
N ASP A 40 -2.66 -22.22 12.27
CA ASP A 40 -2.76 -23.03 13.49
C ASP A 40 -3.52 -24.35 13.26
N GLY A 41 -4.14 -24.52 12.08
CA GLY A 41 -4.89 -25.72 11.74
C GLY A 41 -4.05 -26.97 11.45
N SER A 42 -4.67 -28.13 11.62
CA SER A 42 -4.16 -29.44 11.23
C SER A 42 -3.96 -29.58 9.71
N GLU A 43 -3.25 -30.63 9.29
CA GLU A 43 -3.08 -30.94 7.87
C GLU A 43 -4.43 -31.18 7.18
N GLU A 44 -5.32 -31.95 7.83
CA GLU A 44 -6.67 -32.23 7.35
C GLU A 44 -7.46 -30.94 7.14
N GLN A 45 -7.46 -30.04 8.13
CA GLN A 45 -8.12 -28.74 8.01
C GLN A 45 -7.54 -27.91 6.86
N ARG A 46 -6.22 -27.87 6.70
CA ARG A 46 -5.58 -27.15 5.58
C ARG A 46 -5.92 -27.75 4.21
N ARG A 47 -6.21 -29.06 4.12
CA ARG A 47 -6.73 -29.72 2.91
C ARG A 47 -8.19 -29.35 2.66
N GLU A 48 -9.04 -29.36 3.69
CA GLU A 48 -10.44 -28.92 3.62
C GLU A 48 -10.56 -27.44 3.19
N LEU A 49 -9.67 -26.59 3.68
CA LEU A 49 -9.56 -25.18 3.28
C LEU A 49 -9.03 -24.98 1.86
N GLY A 50 -8.58 -26.05 1.19
CA GLY A 50 -8.00 -26.00 -0.15
C GLY A 50 -6.61 -25.36 -0.22
N VAL A 51 -5.91 -25.24 0.91
CA VAL A 51 -4.52 -24.75 0.97
C VAL A 51 -3.56 -25.84 0.50
N LEU A 52 -3.70 -27.05 1.05
CA LEU A 52 -2.91 -28.22 0.68
C LEU A 52 -3.59 -29.00 -0.43
N LYS A 53 -2.78 -29.45 -1.39
CA LYS A 53 -3.25 -30.29 -2.50
C LYS A 53 -2.94 -31.77 -2.24
N PRO A 54 -3.67 -32.71 -2.85
CA PRO A 54 -3.44 -34.15 -2.65
C PRO A 54 -2.00 -34.62 -2.93
N GLN A 55 -1.26 -33.90 -3.77
CA GLN A 55 0.14 -34.18 -4.09
C GLN A 55 1.16 -33.65 -3.08
N ASP A 56 0.78 -32.74 -2.18
CA ASP A 56 1.67 -32.22 -1.15
C ASP A 56 1.74 -33.29 -0.04
N LYS A 57 2.79 -34.12 -0.06
CA LYS A 57 2.89 -35.34 0.77
C LYS A 57 4.05 -35.34 1.75
N THR A 58 5.12 -34.58 1.49
CA THR A 58 6.26 -34.49 2.40
C THR A 58 6.10 -33.29 3.35
N PRO A 59 6.69 -33.33 4.56
CA PRO A 59 6.65 -32.20 5.47
C PRO A 59 7.11 -30.88 4.84
N GLU A 60 8.17 -30.93 4.02
CA GLU A 60 8.73 -29.75 3.35
C GLU A 60 7.77 -29.19 2.29
N GLN A 61 7.11 -30.05 1.52
CA GLN A 61 6.12 -29.61 0.54
C GLN A 61 4.92 -28.94 1.20
N ILE A 62 4.47 -29.51 2.34
CA ILE A 62 3.38 -28.98 3.14
C ILE A 62 3.78 -27.61 3.70
N GLU A 63 4.95 -27.50 4.33
CA GLU A 63 5.45 -26.25 4.90
C GLU A 63 5.59 -25.16 3.84
N GLN A 64 6.20 -25.47 2.69
CA GLN A 64 6.35 -24.53 1.58
C GLN A 64 5.01 -24.07 1.01
N ARG A 65 4.04 -24.99 0.88
CA ARG A 65 2.69 -24.66 0.39
C ARG A 65 1.96 -23.75 1.37
N VAL A 66 2.03 -24.04 2.67
CA VAL A 66 1.40 -23.24 3.72
C VAL A 66 2.05 -21.86 3.79
N ALA A 67 3.38 -21.78 3.79
CA ALA A 67 4.11 -20.51 3.80
C ALA A 67 3.75 -19.64 2.59
N ALA A 68 3.74 -20.22 1.38
CA ALA A 68 3.36 -19.52 0.15
C ALA A 68 1.90 -19.04 0.16
N TYR A 69 1.01 -19.76 0.85
CA TYR A 69 -0.40 -19.38 0.97
C TYR A 69 -0.59 -18.28 2.02
N LEU A 70 0.06 -18.39 3.17
CA LEU A 70 0.04 -17.38 4.21
C LEU A 70 0.64 -16.05 3.74
N ASP A 71 1.75 -16.09 2.99
CA ASP A 71 2.34 -14.90 2.34
C ASP A 71 1.31 -14.11 1.52
N LYS A 72 0.53 -14.80 0.67
CA LYS A 72 -0.56 -14.17 -0.10
C LYS A 72 -1.63 -13.56 0.81
N CYS A 73 -1.99 -14.23 1.90
CA CYS A 73 -2.99 -13.75 2.84
C CYS A 73 -2.48 -12.51 3.60
N TYR A 74 -1.24 -12.54 4.07
CA TYR A 74 -0.59 -11.42 4.75
C TYR A 74 -0.48 -10.20 3.85
N TRP A 75 -0.10 -10.40 2.59
CA TRP A 75 -0.06 -9.31 1.62
C TRP A 75 -1.44 -8.73 1.33
N GLN A 76 -2.45 -9.59 1.10
CA GLN A 76 -3.82 -9.16 0.86
C GLN A 76 -4.42 -8.41 2.06
N LEU A 77 -4.14 -8.87 3.29
CA LEU A 77 -4.59 -8.24 4.52
C LEU A 77 -3.93 -6.87 4.70
N SER A 78 -2.64 -6.75 4.41
CA SER A 78 -1.92 -5.46 4.45
C SER A 78 -2.51 -4.45 3.46
N GLN A 79 -2.94 -4.91 2.28
CA GLN A 79 -3.68 -4.08 1.33
C GLN A 79 -5.04 -3.65 1.87
N PHE A 80 -5.80 -4.55 2.50
CA PHE A 80 -7.07 -4.17 3.14
C PHE A 80 -6.89 -3.12 4.22
N TYR A 81 -5.85 -3.23 5.05
CA TYR A 81 -5.54 -2.20 6.04
C TYR A 81 -5.23 -0.84 5.42
N ARG A 82 -4.45 -0.79 4.34
CA ARG A 82 -4.19 0.45 3.60
C ARG A 82 -5.45 1.08 3.05
N TYR A 83 -6.32 0.28 2.43
CA TYR A 83 -7.52 0.78 1.73
C TYR A 83 -8.76 0.88 2.62
N SER A 84 -8.63 0.55 3.91
CA SER A 84 -9.69 0.78 4.89
C SER A 84 -9.98 2.28 5.02
N VAL A 85 -11.21 2.62 5.37
CA VAL A 85 -11.62 4.00 5.69
C VAL A 85 -12.15 4.04 7.13
N PRO A 86 -11.44 4.68 8.08
CA PRO A 86 -10.12 5.29 7.93
C PRO A 86 -9.00 4.27 7.65
N CYS A 87 -7.87 4.74 7.14
CA CYS A 87 -6.69 3.90 6.87
C CYS A 87 -6.19 3.28 8.19
N ARG A 88 -5.90 1.97 8.16
CA ARG A 88 -5.49 1.14 9.32
C ARG A 88 -4.12 0.48 9.09
N ILE A 89 -3.27 1.13 8.30
CA ILE A 89 -1.99 0.55 7.85
C ILE A 89 -1.03 0.22 8.99
N ASP A 90 -1.15 0.89 10.14
CA ASP A 90 -0.42 0.60 11.37
C ASP A 90 -0.64 -0.85 11.85
N GLU A 91 -1.84 -1.40 11.70
CA GLU A 91 -2.14 -2.80 12.03
C GLU A 91 -1.46 -3.83 11.10
N ALA A 92 -0.92 -3.38 9.96
CA ALA A 92 -0.30 -4.25 8.97
C ALA A 92 1.15 -4.64 9.33
N GLU A 93 1.81 -3.96 10.27
CA GLU A 93 3.23 -4.15 10.59
C GLU A 93 3.66 -5.63 10.69
N PRO A 94 3.06 -6.49 11.55
CA PRO A 94 3.54 -7.86 11.71
C PRO A 94 3.41 -8.68 10.41
N TYR A 95 2.37 -8.42 9.62
CA TYR A 95 2.12 -9.13 8.36
C TYR A 95 3.08 -8.70 7.26
N LEU A 96 3.40 -7.41 7.19
CA LEU A 96 4.37 -6.87 6.24
C LEU A 96 5.78 -7.39 6.51
N ARG A 97 6.17 -7.49 7.80
CA ARG A 97 7.45 -8.13 8.19
C ARG A 97 7.53 -9.58 7.71
N GLU A 98 6.44 -10.34 7.83
CA GLU A 98 6.37 -11.73 7.33
C GLU A 98 6.48 -11.81 5.79
N VAL A 99 5.80 -10.95 5.05
CA VAL A 99 5.88 -10.89 3.57
C VAL A 99 7.31 -10.58 3.11
N ILE A 100 7.95 -9.58 3.72
CA ILE A 100 9.33 -9.21 3.38
C ILE A 100 10.30 -10.35 3.71
N ARG A 101 10.12 -11.00 4.87
CA ARG A 101 10.93 -12.15 5.29
C ARG A 101 10.78 -13.31 4.30
N TYR A 102 9.56 -13.65 3.93
CA TYR A 102 9.28 -14.72 2.98
C TYR A 102 9.88 -14.44 1.59
N ALA A 103 9.75 -13.20 1.09
CA ALA A 103 10.34 -12.78 -0.19
C ALA A 103 11.87 -12.93 -0.20
N LYS A 104 12.55 -12.52 0.89
CA LYS A 104 14.00 -12.69 1.04
C LYS A 104 14.43 -14.15 1.04
N LEU A 105 13.68 -15.04 1.71
CA LEU A 105 13.98 -16.47 1.76
C LEU A 105 13.76 -17.18 0.43
N LYS A 106 12.67 -16.85 -0.28
CA LYS A 106 12.32 -17.47 -1.55
C LYS A 106 13.32 -17.11 -2.67
N GLY A 107 13.90 -15.92 -2.59
CA GLY A 107 14.69 -15.34 -3.67
C GLY A 107 13.82 -14.94 -4.87
N GLY A 108 14.29 -13.96 -5.64
CA GLY A 108 13.58 -13.44 -6.80
C GLY A 108 13.76 -11.95 -7.00
N LYS A 109 12.99 -11.37 -7.93
CA LYS A 109 12.98 -9.92 -8.14
C LYS A 109 12.41 -9.25 -6.88
N ARG A 110 13.14 -8.26 -6.35
CA ARG A 110 12.70 -7.46 -5.21
C ARG A 110 11.44 -6.67 -5.60
N ASP A 111 10.37 -6.89 -4.85
CA ASP A 111 9.18 -6.04 -4.85
C ASP A 111 9.28 -5.11 -3.65
N VAL A 112 9.32 -3.80 -3.91
CA VAL A 112 9.49 -2.77 -2.88
C VAL A 112 8.16 -2.36 -2.24
N ALA A 113 7.02 -2.76 -2.80
CA ALA A 113 5.71 -2.33 -2.30
C ALA A 113 5.48 -2.75 -0.82
N PRO A 114 5.82 -3.98 -0.38
CA PRO A 114 5.72 -4.34 1.03
C PRO A 114 6.63 -3.52 1.95
N GLU A 115 7.83 -3.15 1.48
CA GLU A 115 8.79 -2.32 2.25
C GLU A 115 8.27 -0.90 2.45
N LEU A 116 7.70 -0.30 1.41
CA LEU A 116 7.07 1.02 1.50
C LEU A 116 5.84 0.99 2.40
N TYR A 117 5.01 -0.05 2.33
CA TYR A 117 3.87 -0.21 3.24
C TYR A 117 4.34 -0.37 4.68
N LEU A 118 5.43 -1.12 4.92
CA LEU A 118 5.99 -1.28 6.26
C LEU A 118 6.52 0.04 6.79
N ALA A 119 7.25 0.78 5.96
CA ALA A 119 7.74 2.11 6.30
C ALA A 119 6.57 3.01 6.72
N VAL A 120 5.47 3.00 5.97
CA VAL A 120 4.27 3.75 6.33
C VAL A 120 3.64 3.25 7.63
N ALA A 121 3.50 1.94 7.81
CA ALA A 121 2.91 1.35 9.01
C ALA A 121 3.63 1.77 10.30
N ILE A 122 4.95 1.94 10.24
CA ILE A 122 5.78 2.21 11.42
C ILE A 122 6.22 3.67 11.55
N HIS A 123 5.98 4.53 10.56
CA HIS A 123 6.60 5.86 10.52
C HIS A 123 6.19 6.78 11.69
N LYS A 124 5.01 6.57 12.30
CA LYS A 124 4.52 7.34 13.46
C LYS A 124 4.86 6.67 14.80
N THR A 125 5.43 5.47 14.78
CA THR A 125 5.73 4.71 15.98
C THR A 125 7.03 5.23 16.58
N ALA A 126 6.97 5.63 17.85
CA ALA A 126 8.14 6.06 18.60
C ALA A 126 9.24 4.97 18.53
N GLU A 127 10.49 5.41 18.40
CA GLU A 127 11.69 4.57 18.31
C GLU A 127 11.86 3.81 16.98
N LYS A 128 10.90 3.91 16.04
CA LYS A 128 10.98 3.28 14.70
C LYS A 128 11.24 4.28 13.58
N GLU A 129 11.49 5.55 13.89
CA GLU A 129 11.66 6.61 12.90
C GLU A 129 12.85 6.32 11.96
N GLN A 130 13.99 5.89 12.52
CA GLN A 130 15.17 5.57 11.73
C GLN A 130 14.98 4.32 10.88
N GLU A 131 14.26 3.32 11.38
CA GLU A 131 13.87 2.13 10.60
C GLU A 131 12.99 2.53 9.41
N ALA A 132 11.98 3.38 9.65
CA ALA A 132 11.11 3.88 8.60
C ALA A 132 11.89 4.71 7.55
N VAL A 133 12.81 5.58 7.98
CA VAL A 133 13.67 6.37 7.08
C VAL A 133 14.51 5.45 6.19
N ALA A 134 15.13 4.42 6.77
CA ALA A 134 15.93 3.46 6.02
C ALA A 134 15.09 2.71 4.99
N LEU A 135 13.92 2.19 5.39
CA LEU A 135 13.00 1.48 4.49
C LEU A 135 12.56 2.36 3.31
N PHE A 136 12.14 3.61 3.57
CA PHE A 136 11.77 4.53 2.49
C PHE A 136 12.95 4.81 1.55
N THR A 137 14.11 5.15 2.12
CA THR A 137 15.30 5.51 1.34
C THR A 137 15.73 4.35 0.44
N GLU A 138 15.83 3.14 0.98
CA GLU A 138 16.23 1.96 0.21
C GLU A 138 15.20 1.57 -0.86
N ALA A 139 13.92 1.61 -0.52
CA ALA A 139 12.85 1.24 -1.45
C ALA A 139 12.75 2.21 -2.63
N PHE A 140 12.79 3.53 -2.38
CA PHE A 140 12.76 4.54 -3.45
C PHE A 140 14.05 4.54 -4.26
N SER A 141 15.23 4.37 -3.65
CA SER A 141 16.49 4.21 -4.39
C SER A 141 16.45 3.00 -5.35
N SER A 142 15.73 1.93 -4.98
CA SER A 142 15.56 0.75 -5.83
C SER A 142 14.52 0.95 -6.95
N LEU A 143 13.59 1.90 -6.81
CA LEU A 143 12.65 2.28 -7.88
C LEU A 143 13.35 3.12 -8.94
N ASP A 144 14.15 4.09 -8.52
CA ASP A 144 14.84 5.03 -9.41
C ASP A 144 15.93 4.36 -10.28
N THR A 145 16.32 3.13 -9.94
CA THR A 145 17.35 2.35 -10.66
C THR A 145 16.76 1.27 -11.59
N ASP A 146 15.45 1.27 -11.86
CA ASP A 146 14.72 0.31 -12.71
C ASP A 146 14.81 -1.18 -12.28
N VAL A 147 15.35 -1.45 -11.08
CA VAL A 147 15.54 -2.82 -10.57
C VAL A 147 14.23 -3.41 -10.04
N ALA A 148 13.31 -2.58 -9.54
CA ALA A 148 12.03 -2.99 -8.98
C ALA A 148 10.86 -2.81 -9.98
N PRO A 149 9.79 -3.62 -9.92
CA PRO A 149 8.58 -3.33 -10.68
C PRO A 149 7.99 -1.98 -10.24
N ALA A 150 7.57 -1.17 -11.22
CA ALA A 150 7.03 0.15 -10.97
C ALA A 150 5.81 0.08 -10.03
N LEU A 151 5.90 0.82 -8.93
CA LEU A 151 4.77 1.04 -8.05
C LEU A 151 3.72 1.88 -8.79
N GLY A 152 2.44 1.51 -8.72
CA GLY A 152 1.38 2.32 -9.34
C GLY A 152 1.36 3.74 -8.75
N PRO A 153 1.03 4.78 -9.53
CA PRO A 153 1.21 6.18 -9.14
C PRO A 153 0.48 6.54 -7.83
N ARG A 154 -0.70 5.98 -7.59
CA ARG A 154 -1.41 6.19 -6.31
C ARG A 154 -0.59 5.73 -5.10
N SER A 155 0.07 4.58 -5.21
CA SER A 155 0.86 4.01 -4.12
C SER A 155 2.18 4.74 -3.94
N ASP A 156 2.79 5.22 -5.02
CA ASP A 156 3.99 6.06 -4.98
C ASP A 156 3.73 7.38 -4.25
N LEU A 157 2.75 8.16 -4.71
CA LEU A 157 2.39 9.45 -4.11
C LEU A 157 2.00 9.33 -2.64
N TRP A 158 1.23 8.29 -2.30
CA TRP A 158 0.86 7.99 -0.92
C TRP A 158 2.08 7.72 -0.05
N ALA A 159 2.99 6.85 -0.50
CA ALA A 159 4.20 6.53 0.25
C ALA A 159 5.12 7.75 0.39
N ARG A 160 5.29 8.56 -0.67
CA ARG A 160 6.06 9.82 -0.63
C ARG A 160 5.47 10.83 0.34
N ALA A 161 4.13 10.95 0.40
CA ALA A 161 3.48 11.85 1.33
C ALA A 161 3.77 11.46 2.79
N HIS A 162 3.74 10.16 3.12
CA HIS A 162 4.13 9.67 4.43
C HIS A 162 5.63 9.84 4.72
N TRP A 163 6.48 9.68 3.71
CA TRP A 163 7.92 9.88 3.84
C TRP A 163 8.27 11.35 4.11
N ALA A 164 7.69 12.30 3.36
CA ALA A 164 7.86 13.73 3.58
C ALA A 164 7.55 14.13 5.03
N ARG A 165 6.45 13.60 5.59
CA ARG A 165 6.06 13.83 6.99
C ARG A 165 7.08 13.29 7.98
N LEU A 166 7.57 12.08 7.73
CA LEU A 166 8.62 11.50 8.56
C LEU A 166 9.87 12.35 8.52
N LEU A 167 10.30 12.76 7.34
CA LEU A 167 11.47 13.62 7.14
C LEU A 167 11.34 14.94 7.90
N ARG A 168 10.17 15.59 7.87
CA ARG A 168 9.90 16.78 8.70
C ARG A 168 10.02 16.49 10.20
N ARG A 169 9.46 15.37 10.69
CA ARG A 169 9.55 14.98 12.12
C ARG A 169 10.97 14.71 12.58
N VAL A 170 11.86 14.24 11.69
CA VAL A 170 13.27 13.97 12.00
C VAL A 170 14.21 15.10 11.56
N ASP A 171 13.68 16.31 11.36
CA ASP A 171 14.41 17.54 11.02
C ASP A 171 15.23 17.47 9.71
N ARG A 172 14.77 16.66 8.75
CA ARG A 172 15.32 16.55 7.38
C ARG A 172 14.47 17.36 6.39
N LEU A 173 14.38 18.67 6.62
CA LEU A 173 13.44 19.56 5.92
C LEU A 173 13.64 19.60 4.40
N GLN A 174 14.89 19.69 3.93
CA GLN A 174 15.20 19.75 2.49
C GLN A 174 14.77 18.46 1.76
N ASP A 175 15.00 17.30 2.39
CA ASP A 175 14.59 16.02 1.81
C ASP A 175 13.07 15.91 1.77
N ALA A 176 12.38 16.43 2.80
CA ALA A 176 10.91 16.46 2.82
C ALA A 176 10.35 17.30 1.67
N GLU A 177 10.89 18.50 1.46
CA GLU A 177 10.49 19.40 0.37
C GLU A 177 10.73 18.75 -1.01
N ALA A 178 11.82 17.99 -1.17
CA ALA A 178 12.08 17.25 -2.41
C ALA A 178 10.98 16.21 -2.70
N GLN A 179 10.50 15.48 -1.68
CA GLN A 179 9.39 14.53 -1.85
C GLN A 179 8.06 15.23 -2.13
N GLU A 180 7.81 16.37 -1.48
CA GLU A 180 6.62 17.20 -1.72
C GLU A 180 6.61 17.74 -3.16
N GLN A 181 7.76 18.18 -3.67
CA GLN A 181 7.87 18.66 -5.04
C GLN A 181 7.59 17.56 -6.07
N VAL A 182 8.06 16.33 -5.87
CA VAL A 182 7.74 15.19 -6.75
C VAL A 182 6.22 14.95 -6.82
N ILE A 183 5.52 15.09 -5.69
CA ILE A 183 4.05 14.98 -5.65
C ILE A 183 3.40 16.11 -6.44
N VAL A 184 3.85 17.36 -6.24
CA VAL A 184 3.35 18.53 -6.98
C VAL A 184 3.55 18.36 -8.48
N ASP A 185 4.76 18.02 -8.91
CA ASP A 185 5.13 17.85 -10.32
C ASP A 185 4.24 16.79 -10.99
N TRP A 186 4.04 15.65 -10.32
CA TRP A 186 3.16 14.60 -10.84
C TRP A 186 1.72 15.09 -11.02
N ILE A 187 1.18 15.86 -10.07
CA ILE A 187 -0.17 16.44 -10.16
C ILE A 187 -0.26 17.43 -11.32
N VAL A 188 0.76 18.27 -11.49
CA VAL A 188 0.84 19.27 -12.58
C VAL A 188 0.88 18.59 -13.95
N GLU A 189 1.60 17.47 -14.07
CA GLU A 189 1.65 16.66 -15.30
C GLU A 189 0.34 15.90 -15.56
N HIS A 190 -0.40 15.55 -14.51
CA HIS A 190 -1.61 14.71 -14.58
C HIS A 190 -2.84 15.34 -13.89
N PRO A 191 -3.21 16.59 -14.21
CA PRO A 191 -4.11 17.42 -13.38
C PRO A 191 -5.56 16.93 -13.30
N LEU A 192 -5.96 16.03 -14.20
CA LEU A 192 -7.32 15.47 -14.26
C LEU A 192 -7.36 13.95 -14.01
N LEU A 193 -6.24 13.32 -13.65
CA LEU A 193 -6.17 11.86 -13.52
C LEU A 193 -6.87 11.36 -12.24
N LEU A 194 -6.83 12.14 -11.16
CA LEU A 194 -7.52 11.85 -9.91
C LEU A 194 -8.53 12.95 -9.56
N PRO A 195 -9.75 12.60 -9.11
CA PRO A 195 -10.66 13.58 -8.52
C PRO A 195 -10.03 14.27 -7.31
N PRO A 196 -10.33 15.56 -7.03
CA PRO A 196 -9.76 16.29 -5.90
C PRO A 196 -9.93 15.59 -4.54
N SER A 197 -11.08 14.94 -4.32
CA SER A 197 -11.34 14.19 -3.09
C SER A 197 -10.39 12.99 -2.93
N LYS A 198 -10.14 12.23 -4.01
CA LYS A 198 -9.20 11.10 -3.99
C LYS A 198 -7.76 11.58 -3.84
N LEU A 199 -7.40 12.72 -4.45
CA LEU A 199 -6.07 13.31 -4.29
C LEU A 199 -5.84 13.76 -2.84
N LYS A 200 -6.81 14.49 -2.25
CA LYS A 200 -6.75 14.91 -0.85
C LYS A 200 -6.63 13.71 0.10
N ALA A 201 -7.46 12.68 -0.08
CA ALA A 201 -7.38 11.45 0.72
C ALA A 201 -6.03 10.72 0.59
N LEU A 202 -5.32 10.90 -0.53
CA LEU A 202 -4.06 10.24 -0.80
C LEU A 202 -2.87 10.90 -0.11
N VAL A 203 -2.85 12.24 -0.11
CA VAL A 203 -1.67 13.00 0.30
C VAL A 203 -1.90 13.87 1.52
N SER A 204 -3.11 13.97 2.08
CA SER A 204 -3.39 14.74 3.30
C SER A 204 -3.52 13.84 4.54
N ASP A 205 -3.25 14.41 5.71
CA ASP A 205 -3.32 13.74 7.02
C ASP A 205 -3.76 14.78 8.07
N GLU A 206 -4.87 14.53 8.77
CA GLU A 206 -5.53 15.52 9.64
C GLU A 206 -4.65 16.04 10.79
N VAL A 207 -3.63 15.27 11.19
CA VAL A 207 -2.70 15.65 12.28
C VAL A 207 -1.44 16.38 11.80
N ASP A 208 -1.34 16.66 10.50
CA ASP A 208 -0.18 17.34 9.91
C ASP A 208 -0.46 18.82 9.59
N SER A 209 0.58 19.64 9.49
CA SER A 209 0.50 21.05 9.09
C SER A 209 1.34 21.38 7.86
N GLY A 210 1.91 20.37 7.20
CA GLY A 210 2.72 20.52 5.99
C GLY A 210 1.94 20.94 4.74
N VAL A 211 2.68 21.30 3.67
CA VAL A 211 2.14 21.77 2.37
C VAL A 211 1.16 20.77 1.75
N LEU A 212 1.37 19.46 1.99
CA LEU A 212 0.52 18.40 1.45
C LEU A 212 -0.94 18.42 1.95
N ASN A 213 -1.22 19.03 3.10
CA ASN A 213 -2.59 19.21 3.56
C ASN A 213 -3.36 20.28 2.79
N ASN A 214 -2.64 21.21 2.17
CA ASN A 214 -3.16 22.28 1.34
C ASN A 214 -2.70 22.11 -0.12
N ILE A 215 -2.43 20.88 -0.56
CA ILE A 215 -1.88 20.60 -1.90
C ILE A 215 -2.78 21.14 -3.03
N LEU A 216 -4.10 21.16 -2.80
CA LEU A 216 -5.09 21.66 -3.76
C LEU A 216 -5.10 23.19 -3.87
N ASP A 217 -4.51 23.88 -2.89
CA ASP A 217 -4.33 25.33 -2.88
C ASP A 217 -2.93 25.73 -3.36
N HIS A 218 -2.07 24.76 -3.68
CA HIS A 218 -0.73 25.03 -4.20
C HIS A 218 -0.82 25.75 -5.56
N PRO A 219 -0.15 26.91 -5.76
CA PRO A 219 -0.34 27.75 -6.94
C PRO A 219 -0.19 27.00 -8.27
N GLN A 220 0.86 26.18 -8.39
CA GLN A 220 1.10 25.38 -9.60
C GLN A 220 0.00 24.34 -9.86
N VAL A 221 -0.52 23.72 -8.79
CA VAL A 221 -1.59 22.72 -8.89
C VAL A 221 -2.90 23.37 -9.31
N VAL A 222 -3.22 24.53 -8.71
CA VAL A 222 -4.42 25.31 -9.07
C VAL A 222 -4.38 25.72 -10.54
N GLU A 223 -3.26 26.29 -10.99
CA GLU A 223 -3.06 26.71 -12.37
C GLU A 223 -3.16 25.54 -13.36
N ALA A 224 -2.54 24.40 -13.05
CA ALA A 224 -2.58 23.20 -13.89
C ALA A 224 -4.01 22.64 -14.01
N ILE A 225 -4.75 22.57 -12.90
CA ILE A 225 -6.14 22.09 -12.88
C ILE A 225 -7.06 23.03 -13.66
N GLN A 226 -6.92 24.35 -13.49
CA GLN A 226 -7.72 25.34 -14.22
C GLN A 226 -7.45 25.26 -15.73
N SER A 227 -6.17 25.29 -16.11
CA SER A 227 -5.73 25.18 -17.51
C SER A 227 -6.24 23.90 -18.19
N ALA A 228 -6.20 22.77 -17.49
CA ALA A 228 -6.69 21.50 -18.02
C ALA A 228 -8.21 21.47 -18.19
N LYS A 229 -8.96 22.09 -17.27
CA LYS A 229 -10.43 22.21 -17.38
C LYS A 229 -10.83 23.09 -18.56
N GLU A 230 -10.16 24.22 -18.74
CA GLU A 230 -10.43 25.13 -19.86
C GLU A 230 -10.20 24.45 -21.21
N LYS A 231 -9.05 23.79 -21.40
CA LYS A 231 -8.74 23.01 -22.62
C LYS A 231 -9.79 21.94 -22.91
N ARG A 232 -10.26 21.22 -21.89
CA ARG A 232 -11.29 20.19 -22.04
C ARG A 232 -12.65 20.78 -22.41
N SER A 233 -13.01 21.94 -21.86
CA SER A 233 -14.28 22.61 -22.19
C SER A 233 -14.27 23.23 -23.60
N GLY A 234 -13.14 23.76 -24.06
CA GLY A 234 -12.96 24.27 -25.41
C GLY A 234 -13.01 23.17 -26.49
N ALA A 235 -12.52 21.97 -26.18
CA ALA A 235 -12.55 20.82 -27.08
C ALA A 235 -13.95 20.16 -27.22
N VAL A 236 -14.89 20.46 -26.32
CA VAL A 236 -16.27 19.94 -26.36
C VAL A 236 -17.21 20.90 -27.11
N ASN A 237 -16.80 22.16 -27.27
CA ASN A 237 -17.57 23.21 -27.96
C ASN A 237 -17.06 23.52 -29.38
N ALA A 238 -16.13 22.72 -29.91
CA ALA A 238 -15.59 22.78 -31.27
C ALA A 238 -15.99 21.52 -32.05
#